data_AF-A0A920HY25-F1
#
_entry.id   AF-A0A920HY25-F1
#
_cell.length_a   1.000
_cell.length_b   1.000
_cell.length_c   1.000
_cell.angle_alpha   90.00
_cell.angle_beta   90.00
_cell.angle_gamma   90.00
#
_symmetry.space_group_name_H-M   'P 1'
#
loop_
_entity.id
_entity.type
_entity.pdbx_description
1 polymer ?
#
loop_
_entity_poly.entity_id
_entity_poly.type
_entity_poly.pdbx_seq_one_letter_code
_entity_poly.pdbx_strand_id
1 'polypeptide(L)' 'MINKNKIISWSLYDFASQPFSTIVVTFVFSSFFTKHIAYDEKIGTQMWSNAIAISAVIVAVVSPFMELLQIIRAGKSCF' A
#
# COMPACT_ATOMS: atom_id res chain seq x y z
N MET A 1 2.63 25.01 25.28
CA MET A 1 1.76 25.51 24.19
C MET A 1 2.13 24.78 22.91
N ILE A 2 1.30 23.84 22.46
CA ILE A 2 1.60 23.04 21.27
C ILE A 2 1.41 23.94 20.05
N ASN A 3 2.45 24.09 19.24
CA ASN A 3 2.40 24.94 18.05
C ASN A 3 1.57 24.24 16.96
N LYS A 4 0.35 24.74 16.70
CA LYS A 4 -0.54 24.20 15.66
C LYS A 4 0.15 24.11 14.29
N ASN A 5 1.01 25.06 13.96
CA ASN A 5 1.77 25.07 12.70
C ASN A 5 2.74 23.88 12.59
N LYS A 6 3.34 23.44 13.71
CA LYS A 6 4.23 22.28 13.73
C LYS A 6 3.45 20.99 13.53
N ILE A 7 2.27 20.86 14.13
CA ILE A 7 1.38 19.71 13.93
C ILE A 7 0.93 19.62 12.47
N ILE A 8 0.52 20.75 11.87
CA ILE A 8 0.08 20.80 10.48
C ILE A 8 1.23 20.44 9.53
N SER A 9 2.43 21.00 9.76
CA SER A 9 3.60 20.66 8.94
C SER A 9 3.98 19.19 9.05
N TRP A 10 3.87 18.59 10.24
CA TRP A 10 4.16 17.17 10.44
C TRP A 10 3.10 16.27 9.80
N SER A 11 1.83 16.64 9.92
CA SER A 11 0.72 15.90 9.30
C SER A 11 0.77 15.94 7.78
N LEU A 12 1.12 17.09 7.18
CA LEU A 12 1.32 17.21 5.73
C LEU A 12 2.54 16.41 5.24
N TYR A 13 3.59 16.33 6.06
CA TYR A 13 4.78 15.53 5.74
C TYR A 13 4.46 14.03 5.72
N ASP A 14 3.74 13.54 6.74
CA ASP A 14 3.29 12.15 6.81
C ASP A 14 2.35 11.83 5.63
N PHE A 15 1.42 12.73 5.33
CA PHE A 15 0.49 12.60 4.20
C PHE A 15 1.17 12.62 2.83
N ALA A 16 2.27 13.35 2.64
CA ALA A 16 2.99 13.38 1.37
C ALA A 16 3.85 12.12 1.14
N SER A 17 4.34 11.50 2.22
CA SER A 17 5.25 10.36 2.13
C SER A 17 4.57 9.07 1.66
N GLN A 18 3.33 8.82 2.09
CA GLN A 18 2.59 7.60 1.80
C GLN A 18 2.12 7.44 0.34
N PRO A 19 1.45 8.45 -0.28
CA PRO A 19 0.88 8.31 -1.62
C PRO A 19 1.96 8.30 -2.71
N PHE A 20 3.16 8.82 -2.45
CA PHE A 20 4.24 8.83 -3.44
C PHE A 20 4.52 7.43 -3.99
N SER A 21 4.72 6.46 -3.09
CA SER A 21 4.96 5.07 -3.49
C SER A 21 3.71 4.43 -4.11
N THR A 22 2.54 4.67 -3.53
CA THR A 22 1.28 4.08 -4.01
C THR A 22 0.94 4.53 -5.43
N ILE A 23 1.06 5.82 -5.75
CA ILE A 23 0.74 6.38 -7.07
C ILE A 23 1.70 5.83 -8.14
N VAL A 24 2.98 5.68 -7.81
CA VAL A 24 3.97 5.10 -8.74
C VAL A 24 3.59 3.66 -9.07
N VAL A 25 3.17 2.85 -8.09
CA VAL A 25 2.75 1.47 -8.34
C VAL A 25 1.41 1.39 -9.10
N THR A 26 0.42 2.22 -8.75
CA THR A 26 -0.93 2.10 -9.36
C THR A 26 -1.04 2.70 -10.74
N PHE A 27 -0.35 3.82 -11.02
CA PHE A 27 -0.46 4.52 -12.31
C PHE A 27 0.73 4.26 -13.23
N VAL A 28 1.96 4.40 -12.71
CA VAL A 28 3.18 4.33 -13.52
C VAL A 28 3.51 2.88 -13.84
N PHE A 29 3.52 2.00 -12.83
CA PHE A 29 3.86 0.60 -13.03
C PHE A 29 2.79 -0.15 -13.83
N SER A 30 1.50 0.15 -13.61
CA SER A 30 0.40 -0.43 -14.39
C SER A 30 0.53 -0.14 -15.90
N SER A 31 0.79 1.11 -16.28
CA SER A 31 0.92 1.51 -17.69
C SER A 31 2.26 1.10 -18.31
N PHE A 32 3.33 1.00 -17.51
CA PHE A 32 4.61 0.47 -17.96
C PHE A 32 4.52 -1.03 -18.27
N PHE A 33 3.82 -1.79 -17.43
CA PHE A 33 3.68 -3.24 -17.60
C PHE A 33 2.90 -3.59 -18.88
N THR A 34 1.82 -2.84 -19.17
CA THR A 34 1.04 -3.05 -20.40
C THR A 34 1.77 -2.61 -21.68
N LYS A 35 2.68 -1.64 -21.61
CA LYS A 35 3.38 -1.08 -22.80
C LYS A 35 4.78 -1.63 -23.07
N HIS A 36 5.49 -2.14 -22.07
CA HIS A 36 6.88 -2.60 -22.23
C HIS A 36 7.09 -4.09 -21.96
N ILE A 37 6.21 -4.72 -21.16
CA ILE A 37 6.35 -6.13 -20.79
C ILE A 37 5.38 -7.02 -21.57
N ALA A 38 4.22 -6.51 -21.96
CA ALA A 38 3.23 -7.26 -22.72
C ALA A 38 3.47 -7.18 -24.23
N TYR A 39 3.52 -8.33 -24.89
CA TYR A 39 3.54 -8.43 -26.36
C TYR A 39 2.17 -8.10 -26.99
N ASP A 40 1.09 -8.22 -26.21
CA ASP A 40 -0.30 -7.92 -26.59
C ASP A 40 -1.03 -7.31 -25.37
N GLU A 41 -1.77 -6.23 -25.59
CA GLU A 41 -2.37 -5.38 -24.54
C GLU A 41 -3.34 -6.18 -23.65
N LYS A 42 -4.04 -7.16 -24.24
CA LYS A 42 -4.99 -8.05 -23.54
C LYS A 42 -4.29 -8.99 -22.54
N ILE A 43 -3.14 -9.52 -22.90
CA ILE A 43 -2.37 -10.44 -22.03
C ILE A 43 -1.74 -9.63 -20.89
N GLY A 44 -1.30 -8.40 -21.17
CA GLY A 44 -0.76 -7.48 -20.16
C GLY A 44 -1.75 -7.18 -19.03
N THR A 45 -3.02 -6.92 -19.37
CA THR A 45 -4.07 -6.69 -18.35
C THR A 45 -4.35 -7.93 -17.50
N GLN A 46 -4.36 -9.12 -18.10
CA GLN A 46 -4.58 -10.38 -17.38
C GLN A 46 -3.44 -10.67 -16.40
N MET A 47 -2.18 -10.53 -16.83
CA MET A 47 -1.02 -10.72 -15.96
C MET A 47 -0.98 -9.70 -14.81
N TRP A 48 -1.34 -8.44 -15.09
CA TRP A 48 -1.46 -7.40 -14.07
C TRP A 48 -2.50 -7.72 -13.01
N SER A 49 -3.72 -8.13 -13.43
CA SER A 49 -4.77 -8.54 -12.51
C SER A 49 -4.36 -9.75 -11.67
N ASN A 50 -3.66 -10.72 -12.26
CA ASN A 50 -3.15 -11.89 -11.52
C ASN A 50 -2.08 -11.48 -10.49
N ALA A 51 -1.19 -10.55 -10.82
CA ALA A 51 -0.20 -10.03 -9.88
C ALA A 51 -0.87 -9.35 -8.68
N ILE A 52 -1.92 -8.56 -8.92
CA ILE A 52 -2.71 -7.93 -7.85
C ILE A 52 -3.39 -9.00 -6.99
N ALA A 53 -4.01 -10.01 -7.61
CA ALA A 53 -4.67 -11.10 -6.86
C ALA A 53 -3.69 -11.86 -5.95
N ILE A 54 -2.50 -12.19 -6.46
CA ILE A 54 -1.44 -12.83 -5.67
C ILE A 54 -1.00 -11.93 -4.53
N SER A 55 -0.79 -10.63 -4.78
CA SER A 55 -0.41 -9.68 -3.74
C SER A 55 -1.48 -9.58 -2.64
N ALA A 56 -2.77 -9.60 -3.00
CA ALA A 56 -3.86 -9.56 -2.03
C ALA A 56 -3.92 -10.82 -1.17
N VAL A 57 -3.65 -12.00 -1.76
CA VAL A 57 -3.56 -13.26 -1.01
C VAL A 57 -2.39 -13.22 -0.02
N ILE A 58 -1.23 -12.71 -0.43
CA ILE A 58 -0.07 -12.57 0.47
C ILE A 58 -0.40 -11.63 1.61
N VAL A 59 -1.02 -10.47 1.34
CA VAL A 59 -1.44 -9.51 2.37
C VAL A 59 -2.45 -10.15 3.31
N ALA A 60 -3.44 -10.89 2.81
CA ALA A 60 -4.43 -11.57 3.64
C ALA A 60 -3.82 -12.59 4.63
N VAL A 61 -2.67 -13.18 4.29
CA VAL A 61 -1.93 -14.09 5.19
C VAL A 61 -1.04 -13.31 6.18
N VAL A 62 -0.44 -12.21 5.76
CA VAL A 62 0.49 -11.41 6.60
C VAL A 62 -0.25 -10.52 7.61
N SER A 63 -1.40 -9.96 7.23
CA SER A 63 -2.24 -9.11 8.09
C SER A 63 -2.58 -9.74 9.45
N PRO A 64 -3.16 -10.96 9.52
CA PRO A 64 -3.54 -11.55 10.82
C PRO A 64 -2.33 -11.82 11.71
N PHE A 65 -1.14 -12.08 11.15
CA PHE A 65 0.07 -12.31 11.95
C PHE A 65 0.54 -11.02 12.63
N MET A 66 0.52 -9.90 11.89
CA MET A 66 0.94 -8.61 12.42
C MET A 66 -0.08 -8.06 13.43
N GLU A 67 -1.37 -8.22 13.15
CA GLU A 67 -2.47 -7.86 14.05
C GLU A 67 -2.43 -8.70 15.34
N LEU A 68 -2.14 -10.00 15.24
CA LEU A 68 -1.99 -10.86 16.41
C LEU A 68 -0.84 -10.42 17.32
N LEU A 69 0.31 -10.05 16.74
CA LEU A 69 1.42 -9.52 17.53
C LEU A 69 1.05 -8.20 18.21
N GLN A 70 0.28 -7.34 17.55
CA GLN A 70 -0.24 -6.11 18.16
C GLN A 70 -1.20 -6.42 19.31
N ILE A 71 -2.08 -7.40 19.18
CA ILE A 71 -2.99 -7.84 20.26
C ILE A 71 -2.20 -8.36 21.48
N ILE A 72 -1.13 -9.12 21.27
CA ILE A 72 -0.31 -9.67 22.37
C ILE A 72 0.55 -8.60 23.04
N ARG A 73 1.09 -7.63 22.27
CA ARG A 73 1.89 -6.50 22.81
C ARG A 73 1.02 -5.44 23.48
N ALA A 74 -0.20 -5.23 22.99
CA ALA A 74 -1.22 -4.41 23.62
C ALA A 74 -1.91 -5.21 24.74
N GLY A 75 -1.15 -5.64 25.73
CA GLY A 75 -1.70 -6.16 26.98
C GLY A 75 -2.48 -5.05 27.70
N LYS A 76 -3.78 -4.93 27.41
CA LYS A 76 -4.71 -3.81 27.76
C LYS A 76 -4.49 -2.63 26.80
N SER A 77 -5.48 -2.15 26.06
CA SER A 77 -6.87 -1.92 26.43
C SER A 77 -7.80 -2.22 25.27
N CYS A 78 -8.95 -2.80 25.64
CA CYS A 78 -10.25 -2.72 25.00
C CYS A 78 -10.39 -1.68 23.87
N PHE A 79 -11.11 -2.07 22.82
CA PHE A 79 -12.13 -1.26 22.15
C PHE A 79 -12.27 0.20 22.61
#